data_AF-A0A7W4UFY8-F1
#
_entry.id   AF-A0A7W4UFY8-F1
#
_cell.length_a   1.000
_cell.length_b   1.000
_cell.length_c   1.000
_cell.angle_alpha   90.00
_cell.angle_beta   90.00
_cell.angle_gamma   90.00
#
_symmetry.space_group_name_H-M   'P 1'
#
loop_
_entity.id
_entity.type
_entity.pdbx_description
1 polymer ?
#
loop_
_entity_poly.entity_id
_entity_poly.type
_entity_poly.pdbx_seq_one_letter_code
_entity_poly.pdbx_strand_id
1 'polypeptide(L)'
;MSRLLCVGGDDGIDSAFGSAYLVAEWDYPDVGVVLLDTPSGGHDTVMLDYRRCGPTGEPAVVHVDEDRVPREVAPSFAAFVAALELVTAGEDEDQDDDG
;
A
#
# COMPACT_ATOMS: atom_id res chain seq x y z
N MET A 1 -9.54 -9.85 -4.20
CA MET A 1 -9.96 -8.58 -4.82
C MET A 1 -9.27 -7.46 -4.06
N SER A 2 -8.25 -6.84 -4.65
CA SER A 2 -7.53 -5.72 -4.02
C SER A 2 -8.41 -4.45 -4.08
N ARG A 3 -8.62 -3.78 -2.95
CA ARG A 3 -9.41 -2.53 -2.87
C ARG A 3 -8.50 -1.39 -2.41
N LEU A 4 -8.78 -0.18 -2.91
CA LEU A 4 -8.20 1.06 -2.39
C LEU A 4 -8.94 1.41 -1.10
N LEU A 5 -8.27 1.29 0.04
CA LEU A 5 -8.90 1.49 1.35
C LEU A 5 -9.12 2.98 1.69
N CYS A 6 -8.37 3.92 1.10
CA CYS A 6 -8.22 5.25 1.72
C CYS A 6 -8.79 6.46 0.94
N VAL A 7 -9.75 6.28 0.03
CA VAL A 7 -10.42 7.44 -0.62
C VAL A 7 -11.95 7.30 -0.60
N GLY A 8 -12.57 7.72 0.51
CA GLY A 8 -14.01 7.91 0.68
C GLY A 8 -14.85 6.63 0.82
N GLY A 9 -16.09 6.78 1.30
CA GLY A 9 -17.04 5.68 1.57
C GLY A 9 -17.02 5.21 3.03
N ASP A 10 -17.75 4.14 3.34
CA ASP A 10 -17.83 3.57 4.70
C ASP A 10 -16.49 3.04 5.23
N ASP A 11 -15.54 2.77 4.33
CA ASP A 11 -14.17 2.33 4.63
C ASP A 11 -13.12 3.46 4.49
N GLY A 12 -13.54 4.72 4.37
CA GLY A 12 -12.66 5.87 4.14
C GLY A 12 -11.57 6.11 5.20
N ILE A 13 -10.72 7.11 4.99
CA ILE A 13 -9.57 7.42 5.88
C ILE A 13 -9.96 7.71 7.33
N ASP A 14 -11.17 8.21 7.55
CA ASP A 14 -11.80 8.52 8.84
C ASP A 14 -12.71 7.40 9.37
N SER A 15 -12.78 6.27 8.66
CA SER A 15 -13.55 5.10 9.10
C SER A 15 -12.86 4.36 10.24
N ALA A 16 -13.62 3.47 10.89
CA ALA A 16 -13.09 2.59 11.94
C ALA A 16 -11.98 1.64 11.43
N PHE A 17 -11.86 1.46 10.11
CA PHE A 17 -10.82 0.65 9.46
C PHE A 17 -9.89 1.50 8.59
N GLY A 18 -9.88 2.82 8.79
CA GLY A 18 -9.05 3.76 8.05
C GLY A 18 -7.56 3.65 8.38
N SER A 19 -6.74 4.50 7.76
CA SER A 19 -5.27 4.46 7.89
C SER A 19 -4.78 4.46 9.34
N ALA A 20 -5.36 5.28 10.21
CA ALA A 20 -4.94 5.36 11.61
C ALA A 20 -5.16 4.04 12.37
N TYR A 21 -6.26 3.34 12.09
CA TYR A 21 -6.52 2.01 12.64
C TYR A 21 -5.49 1.00 12.11
N LEU A 22 -5.27 0.97 10.80
CA LEU A 22 -4.33 0.01 10.18
C LEU A 22 -2.88 0.22 10.63
N VAL A 23 -2.45 1.48 10.78
CA VAL A 23 -1.13 1.81 11.32
C VAL A 23 -0.97 1.27 12.74
N ALA A 24 -1.99 1.44 13.59
CA ALA A 24 -1.95 0.96 14.97
C ALA A 24 -2.05 -0.57 15.08
N GLU A 25 -2.89 -1.20 14.26
CA GLU A 25 -3.11 -2.65 14.28
C GLU A 25 -1.89 -3.43 13.81
N TRP A 26 -1.21 -2.94 12.76
CA TRP A 26 -0.13 -3.67 12.08
C TRP A 26 1.28 -3.14 12.41
N ASP A 27 1.36 -2.16 13.31
CA ASP A 27 2.61 -1.47 13.71
C ASP A 27 3.38 -0.91 12.51
N TYR A 28 2.65 -0.28 11.58
CA TYR A 28 3.26 0.37 10.43
C TYR A 28 3.97 1.66 10.85
N PRO A 29 5.04 2.05 10.14
CA PRO A 29 5.70 3.31 10.40
C PRO A 29 4.75 4.49 10.14
N ASP A 30 4.79 5.49 11.03
CA ASP A 30 3.98 6.71 10.92
C ASP A 30 4.54 7.62 9.81
N VAL A 31 4.23 7.25 8.56
CA VAL A 31 4.66 7.95 7.35
C VAL A 31 3.51 8.69 6.66
N GLY A 32 2.27 8.27 6.91
CA GLY A 32 1.08 8.86 6.32
C GLY A 32 -0.06 7.86 6.14
N VAL A 33 -0.53 7.71 4.89
CA VAL A 33 -1.82 7.06 4.58
C VAL A 33 -1.58 5.68 3.98
N VAL A 34 -2.25 4.65 4.48
CA VAL A 34 -2.23 3.29 3.93
C VAL A 34 -3.05 3.25 2.65
N LEU A 35 -2.46 2.92 1.50
CA LEU A 35 -3.13 3.03 0.20
C LEU A 35 -3.89 1.76 -0.19
N LEU A 36 -3.34 0.59 0.09
CA LEU A 36 -3.83 -0.70 -0.43
C LEU A 36 -3.90 -1.75 0.67
N ASP A 37 -4.98 -2.55 0.61
CA ASP A 37 -5.02 -3.85 1.27
C ASP A 37 -4.30 -4.87 0.38
N THR A 38 -3.35 -5.58 0.96
CA THR A 38 -2.58 -6.62 0.27
C THR A 38 -3.10 -7.99 0.71
N PRO A 39 -3.13 -8.99 -0.19
CA PRO A 39 -3.64 -10.32 0.13
C PRO A 39 -2.83 -11.04 1.22
N SER A 40 -1.69 -10.49 1.64
CA SER A 40 -0.86 -11.02 2.73
C SER A 40 -1.46 -10.79 4.12
N GLY A 41 -2.54 -10.02 4.23
CA GLY A 41 -3.22 -9.80 5.51
C GLY A 41 -2.39 -8.96 6.49
N GLY A 42 -1.76 -7.90 6.00
CA GLY A 42 -1.06 -6.92 6.86
C GLY A 42 0.44 -7.16 7.06
N HIS A 43 1.04 -8.11 6.32
CA HIS A 43 2.48 -8.30 6.34
C HIS A 43 3.22 -7.23 5.53
N ASP A 44 2.60 -6.78 4.44
CA ASP A 44 3.11 -5.71 3.59
C ASP A 44 2.02 -4.73 3.19
N THR A 45 2.40 -3.49 2.89
CA THR A 45 1.47 -2.49 2.38
C THR A 45 2.16 -1.43 1.55
N VAL A 46 1.38 -0.72 0.74
CA VAL A 46 1.79 0.50 0.04
C VAL A 46 1.21 1.70 0.78
N MET A 47 2.03 2.70 1.10
CA MET A 47 1.64 3.90 1.83
C MET A 47 2.03 5.17 1.08
N LEU A 48 1.29 6.26 1.33
CA LEU A 48 1.65 7.62 0.94
C LEU A 48 2.52 8.23 2.04
N ASP A 49 3.78 8.54 1.72
CA ASP A 49 4.76 9.13 2.63
C ASP A 49 4.76 10.66 2.52
N TYR A 50 4.25 11.31 3.55
CA TYR A 50 4.17 12.78 3.65
C TYR A 50 5.32 13.40 4.45
N ARG A 51 6.24 12.61 5.01
CA ARG A 51 7.28 13.12 5.93
C ARG A 51 8.16 14.21 5.32
N ARG A 52 8.38 14.15 4.00
CA ARG A 52 9.21 15.12 3.26
C ARG A 52 8.46 16.36 2.80
N CYS A 53 7.21 16.20 2.35
CA CYS A 53 6.45 17.26 1.69
C CYS A 53 5.42 17.94 2.60
N GLY A 54 5.12 17.35 3.76
CA GLY A 54 4.11 17.82 4.70
C GLY A 54 2.68 17.53 4.25
N PRO A 55 1.66 17.81 5.08
CA PRO A 55 0.28 17.36 4.88
C PRO A 55 -0.43 17.93 3.63
N THR A 56 0.14 18.97 3.01
CA THR A 56 -0.42 19.63 1.82
C THR A 56 0.42 19.40 0.56
N GLY A 57 1.58 18.74 0.69
CA GLY A 57 2.47 18.45 -0.43
C GLY A 57 2.06 17.18 -1.16
N GLU A 58 2.68 16.93 -2.32
CA GLU A 58 2.51 15.67 -3.02
C GLU A 58 3.38 14.58 -2.35
N PRO A 59 2.79 13.50 -1.84
CA PRO A 59 3.52 12.45 -1.13
C PRO A 59 4.29 11.57 -2.11
N ALA A 60 5.41 11.03 -1.65
CA ALA A 60 6.02 9.88 -2.29
C ALA A 60 5.19 8.63 -1.99
N VAL A 61 5.35 7.58 -2.78
CA VAL A 61 4.74 6.27 -2.53
C VAL A 61 5.82 5.34 -2.03
N VAL A 62 5.55 4.67 -0.90
CA VAL A 62 6.48 3.73 -0.26
C VAL A 62 5.83 2.36 -0.11
N HIS A 63 6.64 1.31 -0.22
CA HIS A 63 6.29 -0.05 0.19
C HIS A 63 6.88 -0.31 1.57
N VAL A 64 6.09 -0.90 2.45
CA VAL A 64 6.49 -1.32 3.80
C VAL A 64 6.24 -2.82 3.89
N ASP A 65 7.27 -3.59 4.19
CA ASP A 65 7.17 -5.03 4.40
C ASP A 65 7.36 -5.41 5.88
N GLU A 66 7.63 -6.68 6.17
CA GLU A 66 7.78 -7.23 7.51
C GLU A 66 8.86 -6.53 8.35
N ASP A 67 9.88 -5.92 7.73
CA ASP A 67 10.92 -5.19 8.47
C ASP A 67 10.49 -3.78 8.91
N ARG A 68 9.30 -3.34 8.49
CA ARG A 68 8.70 -2.02 8.77
C ARG A 68 9.54 -0.84 8.29
N VAL A 69 10.44 -1.05 7.34
CA VAL A 69 11.27 0.00 6.72
C VAL A 69 10.60 0.49 5.42
N PRO A 70 10.19 1.77 5.34
CA PRO A 70 9.63 2.32 4.11
C PRO A 70 10.66 2.36 2.97
N ARG A 71 10.31 1.76 1.83
CA ARG A 71 11.10 1.77 0.59
C ARG A 71 10.35 2.57 -0.46
N GLU A 72 10.94 3.65 -0.97
CA GLU A 72 10.31 4.47 -2.01
C GLU A 72 10.13 3.66 -3.30
N VAL A 73 8.89 3.59 -3.79
CA VAL A 73 8.52 2.95 -5.06
C VAL A 73 8.16 3.97 -6.14
N ALA A 74 7.75 5.18 -5.75
CA ALA A 74 7.58 6.29 -6.67
C ALA A 74 7.80 7.64 -5.96
N PRO A 75 8.36 8.65 -6.64
CA PRO A 75 8.62 9.96 -6.04
C PRO A 75 7.35 10.81 -5.84
N SER A 76 6.22 10.40 -6.44
CA SER A 76 4.93 11.07 -6.32
C SER A 76 3.78 10.09 -6.55
N PHE A 77 2.60 10.40 -6.03
CA PHE A 77 1.40 9.62 -6.31
C PHE A 77 1.03 9.63 -7.81
N ALA A 78 1.19 10.77 -8.49
CA ALA A 78 0.97 10.84 -9.94
C ALA A 78 1.90 9.91 -10.72
N ALA A 79 3.19 9.88 -10.37
CA ALA A 79 4.16 8.98 -10.99
C ALA A 79 3.84 7.50 -10.71
N PHE A 80 3.36 7.17 -9.52
CA PHE A 80 2.92 5.82 -9.18
C PHE A 80 1.77 5.36 -10.07
N VAL A 81 0.69 6.15 -10.16
CA VAL A 81 -0.49 5.80 -10.98
C VAL A 81 -0.12 5.68 -12.47
N ALA A 82 0.77 6.56 -12.97
CA ALA A 82 1.23 6.51 -14.36
C ALA A 82 2.05 5.25 -14.69
N ALA A 83 2.65 4.61 -13.69
CA ALA A 83 3.46 3.40 -13.85
C ALA A 83 2.67 2.09 -13.63
N LEU A 84 1.39 2.17 -13.26
CA LEU A 84 0.57 0.98 -13.05
C LEU A 84 0.24 0.30 -14.39
N GLU A 85 0.67 -0.95 -14.52
CA GLU A 85 0.33 -1.81 -15.65
C GLU A 85 -0.58 -2.95 -15.21
N LEU A 86 -1.57 -3.27 -16.04
CA LEU A 86 -2.41 -4.44 -15.83
C LEU A 86 -1.61 -5.69 -16.16
N VAL A 87 -1.20 -6.43 -15.13
CA VAL A 87 -0.71 -7.80 -15.33
C VAL A 87 -1.93 -8.69 -15.51
N THR A 88 -2.20 -9.13 -16.74
CA THR A 88 -3.09 -10.26 -16.99
C THR A 88 -2.32 -11.51 -16.62
N ALA A 89 -2.78 -12.27 -15.62
CA ALA A 89 -2.17 -13.54 -15.25
C ALA A 89 -2.02 -14.43 -16.49
N GLY A 90 -0.79 -14.57 -16.98
CA GLY A 90 -0.39 -15.72 -17.77
C GLY A 90 -0.22 -16.86 -16.78
N GLU A 91 -0.74 -18.03 -17.17
CA GLU A 91 -0.74 -19.27 -16.41
C GLU A 91 0.63 -19.52 -15.76
N ASP A 92 0.73 -19.31 -14.44
CA ASP A 92 1.82 -19.91 -13.66
C ASP A 92 1.55 -21.42 -13.71
N GLU A 93 2.22 -22.12 -14.64
CA GLU A 93 2.21 -23.58 -14.70
C GLU A 93 2.81 -24.09 -13.38
N ASP A 94 1.95 -24.60 -12.50
CA ASP A 94 2.32 -25.47 -11.39
C ASP A 94 3.08 -26.68 -11.97
N GLN A 95 4.41 -26.57 -12.07
CA GLN A 95 5.28 -27.73 -12.24
C GLN A 95 5.36 -28.44 -10.88
N ASP A 96 4.39 -29.31 -10.65
CA ASP A 96 4.51 -30.40 -9.69
C ASP A 96 5.70 -31.30 -10.10
N ASP A 97 6.89 -30.99 -9.61
CA ASP A 97 8.05 -31.88 -9.61
C ASP A 97 7.87 -32.88 -8.44
N ASP A 98 7.10 -33.95 -8.67
CA ASP A 98 7.09 -35.13 -7.80
C ASP A 98 8.09 -36.15 -8.37
N GLY A 99 9.28 -36.19 -7.75
CA GLY A 99 10.34 -37.17 -8.00
C GLY A 99 10.45 -38.22 -6.90
#